data_AF-A0A925B124-F1
#
_entry.id   AF-A0A925B124-F1
#
_cell.length_a   1.000
_cell.length_b   1.000
_cell.length_c   1.000
_cell.angle_alpha   90.00
_cell.angle_beta   90.00
_cell.angle_gamma   90.00
#
_symmetry.space_group_name_H-M   'P 1'
#
loop_
_entity.id
_entity.type
_entity.pdbx_description
1 polymer ?
#
loop_
_entity_poly.entity_id
_entity_poly.type
_entity_poly.pdbx_seq_one_letter_code
_entity_poly.pdbx_strand_id
1 'polypeptide(L)'
;NKTFWFLAELGKPLEITNYELRITNYDKELSVVTLDVGNPVCVFFVDDFEAFDWREIGRETESHEHFPNRTNVVFVKTVDENNIEIRIWERGAGETSSSGTCSIAATVASSYAGKAGRKVFVHAPGGTTEAVWREDGEMMITGRADLVFNGEFFQT
;
A
#
# COMPACT_ATOMS: atom_id res chain seq x y z
N ASN A 1 15.82 17.91 16.60
CA ASN A 1 14.85 16.87 16.20
C ASN A 1 15.09 15.61 17.00
N LYS A 2 14.02 15.06 17.60
CA LYS A 2 14.04 13.71 18.16
C LYS A 2 13.46 12.76 17.10
N THR A 3 14.23 11.77 16.73
CA THR A 3 13.86 10.72 15.77
C THR A 3 13.71 9.42 16.52
N PHE A 4 12.69 8.66 16.17
CA PHE A 4 12.37 7.37 16.78
C PHE A 4 12.22 6.33 15.68
N TRP A 5 12.58 5.10 16.03
CA TRP A 5 12.20 3.92 15.27
C TRP A 5 11.10 3.22 16.03
N PHE A 6 10.04 2.86 15.31
CA PHE A 6 8.95 2.06 15.87
C PHE A 6 8.89 0.73 15.14
N LEU A 7 8.42 -0.28 15.86
CA LEU A 7 7.95 -1.54 15.31
C LEU A 7 6.47 -1.65 15.67
N ALA A 8 5.63 -1.97 14.68
CA ALA A 8 4.21 -2.18 14.87
C ALA A 8 3.79 -3.54 14.32
N GLU A 9 3.04 -4.28 15.13
CA GLU A 9 2.33 -5.50 14.74
C GLU A 9 0.93 -5.11 14.29
N LEU A 10 0.50 -5.64 13.14
CA LEU A 10 -0.72 -5.24 12.44
C LEU A 10 -1.72 -6.40 12.31
N GLY A 11 -1.45 -7.55 12.93
CA GLY A 11 -2.29 -8.74 12.83
C GLY A 11 -2.08 -9.48 11.51
N LYS A 12 -3.14 -10.14 11.02
CA LYS A 12 -3.06 -10.97 9.81
C LYS A 12 -3.92 -10.37 8.70
N PRO A 13 -3.48 -10.46 7.43
CA PRO A 13 -4.30 -10.02 6.31
C PRO A 13 -5.50 -10.97 6.15
N LEU A 14 -6.59 -10.43 5.61
CA LEU A 14 -7.78 -11.17 5.24
C LEU A 14 -8.02 -11.05 3.73
N GLU A 15 -8.76 -12.00 3.17
CA GLU A 15 -9.34 -11.91 1.82
C GLU A 15 -8.32 -11.63 0.69
N ILE A 16 -7.10 -12.16 0.79
CA ILE A 16 -6.09 -12.05 -0.28
C ILE A 16 -6.59 -12.82 -1.51
N THR A 17 -6.90 -12.12 -2.59
CA THR A 17 -7.36 -12.72 -3.85
C THR A 17 -6.84 -11.99 -5.07
N ASN A 18 -6.70 -12.72 -6.18
CA ASN A 18 -6.56 -12.10 -7.50
C ASN A 18 -7.94 -11.70 -8.01
N TYR A 19 -8.01 -10.56 -8.68
CA TYR A 19 -9.23 -10.07 -9.33
C TYR A 19 -8.88 -9.38 -10.65
N GLU A 20 -9.74 -9.52 -11.66
CA GLU A 20 -9.62 -8.80 -12.92
C GLU A 20 -10.50 -7.55 -12.85
N LEU A 21 -9.87 -6.38 -12.80
CA LEU A 21 -10.56 -5.12 -12.66
C LEU A 21 -10.67 -4.42 -14.01
N ARG A 22 -11.89 -4.07 -14.41
CA ARG A 22 -12.13 -3.26 -15.61
C ARG A 22 -12.15 -1.79 -15.23
N ILE A 23 -11.21 -1.03 -15.77
CA ILE A 23 -11.12 0.42 -15.61
C ILE A 23 -11.71 1.06 -16.86
N THR A 24 -12.71 1.92 -16.72
CA THR A 24 -13.50 2.52 -17.81
C THR A 24 -12.62 3.21 -18.84
N ASN A 25 -11.59 3.93 -18.39
CA ASN A 25 -10.67 4.66 -19.25
C ASN A 25 -9.46 3.82 -19.71
N TYR A 26 -9.46 2.52 -19.41
CA TYR A 26 -8.43 1.57 -19.83
C TYR A 26 -9.09 0.38 -20.54
N ASP A 27 -8.86 0.25 -21.85
CA ASP A 27 -9.50 -0.75 -22.72
C ASP A 27 -9.05 -2.22 -22.47
N LYS A 28 -8.51 -2.49 -21.28
CA LYS A 28 -8.01 -3.80 -20.84
C LYS A 28 -8.43 -4.05 -19.40
N GLU A 29 -8.77 -5.31 -19.12
CA GLU A 29 -8.84 -5.80 -17.74
C GLU A 29 -7.43 -5.80 -17.15
N LEU A 30 -7.33 -5.31 -15.92
CA LEU A 30 -6.08 -5.22 -15.17
C LEU A 30 -6.15 -6.22 -14.02
N SER A 31 -5.23 -7.19 -14.02
CA SER A 31 -5.06 -8.11 -12.90
C SER A 31 -4.57 -7.34 -11.67
N VAL A 32 -5.32 -7.44 -10.58
CA VAL A 32 -4.98 -6.85 -9.28
C VAL A 32 -4.98 -7.91 -8.19
N VAL A 33 -4.28 -7.61 -7.10
CA VAL A 33 -4.44 -8.34 -5.83
C VAL A 33 -5.21 -7.47 -4.88
N THR A 34 -6.32 -7.98 -4.35
CA THR A 34 -7.08 -7.30 -3.29
C THR A 34 -6.86 -8.02 -1.98
N LEU A 35 -6.84 -7.26 -0.88
CA LEU A 35 -6.69 -7.79 0.48
C LEU A 35 -7.20 -6.76 1.50
N ASP A 36 -7.49 -7.22 2.71
CA ASP A 36 -7.81 -6.37 3.85
C ASP A 36 -6.73 -6.49 4.93
N VAL A 37 -6.20 -5.34 5.37
CA VAL A 37 -5.17 -5.24 6.42
C VAL A 37 -5.67 -4.46 7.64
N GLY A 38 -6.97 -4.55 7.92
CA GLY A 38 -7.76 -3.66 8.79
C GLY A 38 -8.49 -2.57 8.00
N ASN A 39 -8.14 -2.41 6.72
CA ASN A 39 -8.88 -1.67 5.72
C ASN A 39 -8.64 -2.29 4.33
N PRO A 40 -9.58 -2.14 3.37
CA PRO A 40 -9.45 -2.72 2.04
C PRO A 40 -8.35 -2.02 1.24
N VAL A 41 -7.55 -2.83 0.54
CA VAL A 41 -6.49 -2.38 -0.36
C VAL A 41 -6.59 -3.13 -1.69
N CYS A 42 -6.48 -2.40 -2.79
CA CYS A 42 -6.34 -2.92 -4.15
C CYS A 42 -4.93 -2.64 -4.66
N VAL A 43 -4.20 -3.67 -5.07
CA VAL A 43 -2.80 -3.59 -5.47
C VAL A 43 -2.65 -3.88 -6.96
N PHE A 44 -2.10 -2.93 -7.70
CA PHE A 44 -1.67 -3.08 -9.09
C PHE A 44 -0.17 -3.32 -9.15
N PHE A 45 0.26 -4.21 -10.04
CA PHE A 45 1.68 -4.39 -10.36
C PHE A 45 2.01 -3.72 -11.69
N VAL A 46 3.08 -2.93 -11.69
CA VAL A 46 3.43 -2.07 -12.82
C VAL A 46 4.94 -2.07 -13.06
N ASP A 47 5.35 -1.90 -14.31
CA ASP A 47 6.77 -1.85 -14.68
C ASP A 47 7.34 -0.43 -14.56
N ASP A 48 6.52 0.58 -14.84
CA ASP A 48 6.89 1.98 -14.82
C ASP A 48 5.71 2.87 -14.45
N PHE A 49 5.90 3.77 -13.48
CA PHE A 49 4.88 4.72 -13.03
C PHE A 49 4.61 5.83 -14.04
N GLU A 50 5.54 6.10 -14.97
CA GLU A 50 5.41 7.16 -15.96
C GLU A 50 4.76 6.68 -17.27
N ALA A 51 4.54 5.36 -17.41
CA ALA A 51 3.95 4.78 -18.61
C ALA A 51 2.44 5.02 -18.73
N PHE A 52 1.78 5.48 -17.65
CA PHE A 52 0.34 5.68 -17.58
C PHE A 52 -0.04 6.66 -16.46
N ASP A 53 -1.25 7.23 -16.52
CA ASP A 53 -1.77 8.07 -15.43
C ASP A 53 -2.31 7.21 -14.29
N TRP A 54 -1.42 6.79 -13.40
CA TRP A 54 -1.80 6.00 -12.23
C TRP A 54 -2.73 6.74 -11.27
N ARG A 55 -2.76 8.08 -11.29
CA ARG A 55 -3.65 8.88 -10.42
C ARG A 55 -5.08 8.80 -10.90
N GLU A 56 -5.28 8.84 -12.22
CA GLU A 56 -6.59 8.62 -12.82
C GLU A 56 -7.12 7.22 -12.48
N ILE A 57 -6.30 6.18 -12.68
CA ILE A 57 -6.65 4.79 -12.33
C ILE A 57 -6.93 4.66 -10.83
N GLY A 58 -6.09 5.27 -9.98
CA GLY A 58 -6.26 5.27 -8.54
C GLY A 58 -7.61 5.87 -8.11
N ARG A 59 -7.94 7.04 -8.66
CA ARG A 59 -9.22 7.73 -8.42
C ARG A 59 -10.41 6.88 -8.85
N GLU A 60 -10.36 6.30 -10.04
CA GLU A 60 -11.44 5.46 -10.54
C GLU A 60 -11.61 4.19 -9.68
N THR A 61 -10.49 3.51 -9.41
CA THR A 61 -10.47 2.27 -8.64
C THR A 61 -10.98 2.47 -7.21
N GLU A 62 -10.63 3.59 -6.58
CA GLU A 62 -11.06 3.91 -5.23
C GLU A 62 -12.57 3.78 -5.05
N SER A 63 -13.35 4.22 -6.04
CA SER A 63 -14.82 4.20 -6.03
C SER A 63 -15.43 3.14 -6.95
N HIS A 64 -14.63 2.19 -7.41
CA HIS A 64 -15.10 1.14 -8.31
C HIS A 64 -16.19 0.28 -7.64
N GLU A 65 -17.17 -0.19 -8.41
CA GLU A 65 -18.35 -0.91 -7.89
C GLU A 65 -18.03 -2.17 -7.07
N HIS A 66 -16.88 -2.79 -7.38
CA HIS A 66 -16.34 -3.92 -6.62
C HIS A 66 -16.00 -3.56 -5.16
N PHE A 67 -15.73 -2.28 -4.87
CA PHE A 67 -15.38 -1.78 -3.53
C PHE A 67 -16.51 -0.88 -2.99
N PRO A 68 -17.60 -1.44 -2.44
CA PRO A 68 -18.76 -0.67 -2.00
C PRO A 68 -18.44 0.35 -0.89
N ASN A 69 -17.41 0.08 -0.09
CA ASN A 69 -16.92 0.98 0.97
C ASN A 69 -15.65 1.75 0.57
N ARG A 70 -15.40 1.86 -0.74
CA ARG A 70 -14.16 2.34 -1.35
C ARG A 70 -12.93 1.54 -0.91
N THR A 71 -11.80 1.74 -1.58
CA THR A 71 -10.55 1.03 -1.28
C THR A 71 -9.35 1.96 -1.30
N ASN A 72 -8.30 1.62 -0.56
CA ASN A 72 -6.98 2.18 -0.83
C ASN A 72 -6.42 1.54 -2.09
N VAL A 73 -5.72 2.30 -2.92
CA VAL A 73 -5.12 1.79 -4.15
C VAL A 73 -3.61 1.96 -4.08
N VAL A 74 -2.89 0.89 -4.34
CA VAL A 74 -1.43 0.88 -4.31
C VAL A 74 -0.90 0.36 -5.64
N PHE A 75 0.01 1.11 -6.24
CA PHE A 75 0.74 0.69 -7.43
C PHE A 75 2.13 0.26 -7.00
N VAL A 76 2.53 -0.95 -7.37
CA VAL A 76 3.78 -1.57 -6.95
C VAL A 76 4.65 -1.82 -8.16
N LYS A 77 5.88 -1.31 -8.10
CA LYS A 77 6.97 -1.69 -8.98
C LYS A 77 7.96 -2.54 -8.21
N THR A 78 8.16 -3.77 -8.66
CA THR A 78 9.17 -4.66 -8.08
C THR A 78 10.56 -4.23 -8.56
N VAL A 79 11.47 -3.97 -7.62
CA VAL A 79 12.88 -3.67 -7.94
C VAL A 79 13.69 -4.96 -7.88
N ASP A 80 13.56 -5.70 -6.78
CA ASP A 80 14.15 -7.02 -6.57
C ASP A 80 13.34 -7.81 -5.52
N GLU A 81 13.86 -8.97 -5.09
CA GLU A 81 13.19 -9.84 -4.11
C GLU A 81 12.97 -9.15 -2.74
N ASN A 82 13.77 -8.16 -2.38
CA ASN A 82 13.74 -7.50 -1.08
C ASN A 82 13.38 -6.01 -1.15
N ASN A 83 13.13 -5.46 -2.33
CA ASN A 83 12.84 -4.04 -2.51
C ASN A 83 11.68 -3.83 -3.50
N ILE A 84 10.71 -3.02 -3.08
CA ILE A 84 9.61 -2.58 -3.93
C ILE A 84 9.44 -1.06 -3.83
N GLU A 85 9.05 -0.43 -4.93
CA GLU A 85 8.64 0.97 -4.96
C GLU A 85 7.12 1.06 -5.05
N ILE A 86 6.52 2.04 -4.38
CA ILE A 86 5.07 2.22 -4.39
C ILE A 86 4.61 3.64 -4.71
N ARG A 87 3.40 3.74 -5.27
CA ARG A 87 2.57 4.95 -5.30
C ARG A 87 1.22 4.64 -4.66
N ILE A 88 0.69 5.61 -3.94
CA ILE A 88 -0.50 5.42 -3.10
C ILE A 88 -1.57 6.41 -3.53
N TRP A 89 -2.77 5.89 -3.76
CA TRP A 89 -4.00 6.65 -3.78
C TRP A 89 -4.86 6.20 -2.59
N GLU A 90 -4.92 7.02 -1.56
CA GLU A 90 -5.48 6.68 -0.27
C GLU A 90 -6.96 7.08 -0.18
N ARG A 91 -7.77 6.18 0.38
CA ARG A 91 -9.21 6.30 0.45
C ARG A 91 -9.61 7.59 1.17
N GLY A 92 -10.30 8.48 0.46
CA GLY A 92 -10.79 9.77 0.95
C GLY A 92 -9.73 10.88 1.03
N ALA A 93 -8.47 10.57 0.73
CA ALA A 93 -7.36 11.54 0.80
C ALA A 93 -6.71 11.81 -0.56
N GLY A 94 -6.80 10.87 -1.52
CA GLY A 94 -6.14 10.97 -2.81
C GLY A 94 -4.66 10.56 -2.72
N GLU A 95 -3.80 11.15 -3.54
CA GLU A 95 -2.37 10.84 -3.51
C GLU A 95 -1.73 11.18 -2.16
N THR A 96 -1.09 10.18 -1.54
CA THR A 96 -0.31 10.35 -0.31
C THR A 96 1.11 9.85 -0.50
N SER A 97 2.06 10.45 0.23
CA SER A 97 3.48 10.14 0.08
C SER A 97 3.92 8.91 0.88
N SER A 98 3.15 8.47 1.88
CA SER A 98 3.47 7.32 2.72
C SER A 98 2.24 6.81 3.45
N SER A 99 2.08 5.50 3.55
CA SER A 99 1.04 4.87 4.38
C SER A 99 1.53 3.49 4.85
N GLY A 100 1.51 3.26 6.17
CA GLY A 100 2.00 2.01 6.76
C GLY A 100 1.16 0.79 6.37
N THR A 101 -0.17 0.95 6.35
CA THR A 101 -1.11 -0.07 5.89
C THR A 101 -0.92 -0.39 4.40
N CYS A 102 -0.71 0.64 3.56
CA CYS A 102 -0.43 0.42 2.14
C CYS A 102 0.92 -0.30 1.92
N SER A 103 1.93 0.03 2.74
CA SER A 103 3.27 -0.59 2.63
C SER A 103 3.23 -2.09 2.95
N ILE A 104 2.54 -2.47 4.02
CA ILE A 104 2.41 -3.89 4.36
C ILE A 104 1.48 -4.63 3.40
N ALA A 105 0.41 -3.98 2.92
CA ALA A 105 -0.47 -4.58 1.91
C ALA A 105 0.27 -4.85 0.59
N ALA A 106 1.10 -3.92 0.13
CA ALA A 106 1.97 -4.11 -1.03
C ALA A 106 2.95 -5.28 -0.84
N THR A 107 3.49 -5.43 0.37
CA THR A 107 4.39 -6.54 0.72
C THR A 107 3.68 -7.89 0.65
N VAL A 108 2.52 -8.00 1.31
CA VAL A 108 1.69 -9.22 1.29
C VAL A 108 1.28 -9.56 -0.14
N ALA A 109 0.78 -8.60 -0.90
CA ALA A 109 0.37 -8.80 -2.29
C ALA A 109 1.55 -9.23 -3.19
N SER A 110 2.72 -8.59 -3.05
CA SER A 110 3.91 -8.95 -3.83
C SER A 110 4.39 -10.36 -3.53
N SER A 111 4.36 -10.76 -2.26
CA SER A 111 4.70 -12.13 -1.86
C SER A 111 3.68 -13.16 -2.34
N TYR A 112 2.39 -12.86 -2.20
CA TYR A 112 1.30 -13.71 -2.70
C TYR A 112 1.38 -13.92 -4.22
N ALA A 113 1.72 -12.87 -4.97
CA ALA A 113 1.91 -12.92 -6.42
C ALA A 113 3.26 -13.49 -6.86
N GLY A 114 4.14 -13.90 -5.93
CA GLY A 114 5.48 -14.43 -6.23
C GLY A 114 6.43 -13.40 -6.87
N LYS A 115 6.19 -12.10 -6.65
CA LYS A 115 6.97 -10.99 -7.21
C LYS A 115 8.06 -10.48 -6.27
N ALA A 116 7.90 -10.64 -4.96
CA ALA A 116 8.92 -10.31 -3.96
C ALA A 116 8.85 -11.26 -2.77
N GLY A 117 9.84 -11.21 -1.90
CA GLY A 117 9.88 -11.97 -0.66
C GLY A 117 8.87 -11.49 0.38
N ARG A 118 8.88 -12.18 1.52
CA ARG A 118 8.04 -11.86 2.68
C ARG A 118 8.57 -10.75 3.58
N LYS A 119 9.84 -10.37 3.39
CA LYS A 119 10.49 -9.26 4.07
C LYS A 119 11.08 -8.34 3.01
N VAL A 120 10.55 -7.12 2.93
CA VAL A 120 10.95 -6.15 1.91
C VAL A 120 11.09 -4.75 2.50
N PHE A 121 11.95 -3.95 1.88
CA PHE A 121 11.95 -2.51 2.04
C PHE A 121 11.00 -1.91 1.01
N VAL A 122 10.03 -1.15 1.50
CA VAL A 122 9.01 -0.48 0.70
C VAL A 122 9.39 0.99 0.56
N HIS A 123 9.71 1.41 -0.66
CA HIS A 123 10.09 2.77 -0.99
C HIS A 123 8.88 3.56 -1.48
N ALA A 124 8.35 4.42 -0.63
CA ALA A 124 7.33 5.40 -0.98
C ALA A 124 7.97 6.80 -1.13
N PRO A 125 7.31 7.77 -1.80
CA PRO A 125 7.84 9.13 -1.94
C PRO A 125 8.19 9.81 -0.59
N GLY A 126 7.45 9.49 0.47
CA GLY A 126 7.63 10.04 1.81
C GLY A 126 8.68 9.34 2.67
N GLY A 127 9.22 8.19 2.22
CA GLY A 127 10.23 7.46 2.97
C GLY A 127 10.20 5.95 2.72
N THR A 128 11.15 5.25 3.36
CA THR A 128 11.26 3.79 3.29
C THR A 128 10.77 3.15 4.58
N THR A 129 9.97 2.10 4.46
CA THR A 129 9.46 1.27 5.56
C THR A 129 9.95 -0.16 5.36
N GLU A 130 10.50 -0.79 6.40
CA GLU A 130 10.70 -2.24 6.38
C GLU A 130 9.37 -2.92 6.71
N ALA A 131 8.91 -3.82 5.85
CA ALA A 131 7.66 -4.54 6.02
C ALA A 131 7.91 -6.05 5.99
N VAL A 132 7.27 -6.77 6.89
CA VAL A 132 7.43 -8.21 7.07
C VAL A 132 6.07 -8.87 7.16
N TRP A 133 5.82 -9.85 6.31
CA TRP A 133 4.71 -10.78 6.41
C TRP A 133 5.23 -12.16 6.80
N ARG A 134 5.12 -12.51 8.07
CA ARG A 134 5.70 -13.72 8.64
C ARG A 134 5.02 -14.99 8.15
N GLU A 135 5.69 -16.12 8.36
CA GLU A 135 5.17 -17.46 8.02
C GLU A 135 3.86 -17.81 8.74
N ASP A 136 3.66 -17.32 9.97
CA ASP A 136 2.42 -17.49 10.74
C ASP A 136 1.30 -16.52 10.31
N GLY A 137 1.56 -15.68 9.31
CA GLY A 137 0.64 -14.71 8.75
C GLY A 137 0.69 -13.33 9.42
N GLU A 138 1.48 -13.14 10.48
CA GLU A 138 1.58 -11.86 11.18
C GLU A 138 2.26 -10.80 10.30
N MET A 139 1.68 -9.61 10.28
CA MET A 139 2.13 -8.43 9.56
C MET A 139 2.85 -7.48 10.49
N MET A 140 4.03 -7.02 10.09
CA MET A 140 4.84 -6.12 10.89
C MET A 140 5.44 -5.02 10.01
N ILE A 141 5.53 -3.81 10.56
CA ILE A 141 6.26 -2.71 9.94
C ILE A 141 7.27 -2.12 10.91
N THR A 142 8.43 -1.73 10.39
CA THR A 142 9.42 -0.92 11.08
C THR A 142 9.66 0.36 10.31
N GLY A 143 9.50 1.50 10.96
CA GLY A 143 9.56 2.81 10.32
C GLY A 143 10.17 3.89 11.19
N ARG A 144 10.54 5.00 10.55
CA ARG A 144 11.05 6.21 11.19
C ARG A 144 9.91 7.16 11.52
N ALA A 145 9.90 7.73 12.71
CA ALA A 145 9.02 8.81 13.12
C ALA A 145 9.82 9.98 13.68
N ASP A 146 9.47 11.21 13.27
CA ASP A 146 10.16 12.43 13.66
C ASP A 146 9.20 13.33 14.46
N LEU A 147 9.60 13.75 15.67
CA LEU A 147 8.83 14.72 16.45
C LEU A 147 9.00 16.12 15.84
N VAL A 148 7.95 16.63 15.21
CA VAL A 148 7.95 17.94 14.55
C VAL A 148 7.77 19.07 15.57
N PHE A 149 6.77 18.97 16.46
CA PHE A 149 6.51 19.94 17.51
C PHE A 149 5.80 19.28 18.70
N ASN A 150 5.73 19.99 19.82
CA ASN A 150 4.87 19.68 20.95
C ASN A 150 4.16 20.97 21.40
N GLY A 151 2.99 20.83 22.02
CA GLY A 151 2.20 21.97 22.49
C GLY A 151 1.01 21.52 23.33
N GLU A 152 0.24 22.49 23.82
CA GLU A 152 -0.98 22.28 24.61
C GLU A 152 -2.19 22.67 23.77
N PHE A 153 -3.25 21.84 23.78
CA PHE A 153 -4.51 22.12 23.11
C PHE A 153 -5.58 22.44 24.16
N PHE A 154 -6.15 23.66 24.09
CA PHE A 154 -7.23 24.09 24.96
C PHE A 154 -8.56 24.01 24.21
N GLN A 155 -9.49 23.22 24.73
CA GLN A 155 -10.84 23.13 24.20
C GLN A 155 -11.72 24.14 24.96
N THR A 156 -12.36 25.07 24.23
CA THR A 156 -13.36 26.01 24.77
C THR A 156 -14.75 25.41 24.79
#